data_AF-A0A350HDF1-F1
#
_entry.id   AF-A0A350HDF1-F1
#
_cell.length_a   1.000
_cell.length_b   1.000
_cell.length_c   1.000
_cell.angle_alpha   90.00
_cell.angle_beta   90.00
_cell.angle_gamma   90.00
#
_symmetry.space_group_name_H-M   'P 1'
#
loop_
_entity.id
_entity.type
_entity.pdbx_description
1 polymer ?
#
loop_
_entity_poly.entity_id
_entity_poly.type
_entity_poly.pdbx_seq_one_letter_code
_entity_poly.pdbx_strand_id
1 'polypeptide(L)' 'QVIAKPGSVKPHTKFTSEVYVLSKEEGGRHTPFFNGYRPQFYF' A
#
# COMPACT_ATOMS: atom_id res chain seq x y z
N GLN A 1 -9.29 -1.55 -11.25
CA GLN A 1 -9.81 -2.82 -11.82
C GLN A 1 -8.91 -3.21 -12.99
N VAL A 2 -8.79 -4.50 -13.30
CA VAL A 2 -7.94 -5.00 -14.38
C VAL A 2 -8.72 -5.95 -15.29
N ILE A 3 -8.32 -6.04 -16.56
CA ILE A 3 -8.76 -7.09 -17.47
C ILE A 3 -7.82 -8.28 -17.29
N ALA A 4 -8.37 -9.45 -17.00
CA ALA A 4 -7.58 -10.65 -16.76
C ALA A 4 -8.20 -11.88 -17.43
N LYS A 5 -7.35 -12.83 -17.81
CA LYS A 5 -7.78 -14.14 -18.32
C LYS A 5 -8.59 -14.85 -17.23
N PRO A 6 -9.69 -15.57 -17.55
CA PRO A 6 -10.47 -16.29 -16.55
C PRO A 6 -9.60 -17.21 -15.68
N GLY A 7 -9.74 -17.06 -14.35
CA GLY A 7 -9.02 -17.86 -13.35
C GLY A 7 -7.55 -17.48 -13.12
N SER A 8 -6.99 -16.49 -13.84
CA SER A 8 -5.57 -16.17 -13.72
C SER A 8 -5.21 -15.33 -12.48
N VAL A 9 -6.18 -14.60 -11.91
CA VAL A 9 -5.98 -13.77 -10.71
C VAL A 9 -7.23 -13.79 -9.84
N LYS A 10 -7.03 -13.78 -8.53
CA LYS A 10 -8.08 -13.64 -7.52
C LYS A 10 -7.85 -12.34 -6.74
N PRO A 11 -8.90 -11.55 -6.45
CA PRO A 11 -8.75 -10.34 -5.65
C PRO A 11 -8.49 -10.70 -4.18
N HIS A 12 -7.66 -9.90 -3.50
CA HIS A 12 -7.31 -10.05 -2.09
C HIS A 12 -7.46 -8.72 -1.35
N THR A 13 -7.77 -8.78 -0.05
CA THR A 13 -8.00 -7.60 0.80
C THR A 13 -7.06 -7.51 1.99
N LYS A 14 -6.29 -8.57 2.26
CA LYS A 14 -5.31 -8.64 3.35
C LYS A 14 -4.00 -9.18 2.78
N PHE A 15 -2.91 -8.51 3.09
CA PHE A 15 -1.58 -8.88 2.64
C PHE A 15 -0.52 -8.37 3.64
N THR A 16 0.65 -8.99 3.62
CA THR A 16 1.86 -8.49 4.28
C THR A 16 2.76 -7.89 3.20
N SER A 17 3.43 -6.79 3.50
CA SER A 17 4.30 -6.09 2.55
C SER A 17 5.47 -5.47 3.31
N GLU A 18 6.61 -5.41 2.64
CA GLU A 18 7.73 -4.57 3.04
C GLU A 18 7.57 -3.21 2.37
N VAL A 19 7.64 -2.14 3.17
CA VAL A 19 7.44 -0.76 2.69
C VAL A 19 8.60 0.12 3.13
N TYR A 20 9.04 1.01 2.25
CA TYR A 20 9.94 2.10 2.59
C TYR A 20 9.11 3.37 2.84
N VAL A 21 9.33 4.00 3.99
CA VAL A 21 8.66 5.25 4.36
C VAL A 21 9.56 6.40 3.95
N LEU A 22 9.08 7.23 3.02
CA LEU A 22 9.80 8.43 2.58
C LEU A 22 10.08 9.35 3.76
N SER A 23 11.31 9.87 3.81
CA SER A 23 11.72 10.90 4.74
C SER A 23 11.02 12.22 4.44
N LYS A 24 11.14 13.18 5.36
CA LYS A 24 10.61 14.54 5.15
C LYS A 24 11.28 15.22 3.96
N GLU A 25 12.58 15.03 3.79
CA GLU A 25 13.39 15.61 2.73
C GLU A 25 13.00 15.05 1.35
N GLU A 26 12.53 13.80 1.31
CA GLU A 26 11.96 13.14 0.14
C GLU A 26 10.50 13.56 -0.15
N GLY A 27 9.95 14.51 0.61
CA GLY A 27 8.55 14.94 0.49
C GLY A 27 7.56 14.00 1.18
N GLY A 28 8.05 13.13 2.05
CA GLY A 28 7.29 12.17 2.83
C GLY A 28 6.67 12.76 4.10
N ARG A 29 6.48 11.91 5.10
CA ARG A 29 5.80 12.30 6.34
C ARG A 29 6.74 13.05 7.27
N HIS A 30 6.23 14.09 7.91
CA HIS A 30 6.96 14.85 8.94
C HIS A 30 6.82 14.24 10.34
N THR A 31 5.75 13.47 10.59
CA THR A 31 5.40 12.91 11.89
C THR A 31 5.30 11.39 11.84
N PRO A 32 5.63 10.70 12.94
CA PRO A 32 5.53 9.24 13.01
C PRO A 32 4.07 8.78 12.88
N PHE A 33 3.89 7.51 12.54
CA PHE A 33 2.60 6.84 12.56
C PHE A 33 2.70 5.53 13.35
N PHE A 34 1.54 5.04 13.81
CA PHE A 34 1.44 3.88 14.67
C PHE A 34 0.42 2.87 14.10
N ASN A 35 0.24 1.77 14.81
CA ASN A 35 -0.74 0.75 14.47
C ASN A 35 -2.14 1.36 14.29
N GLY A 36 -2.85 0.93 13.25
CA GLY A 36 -4.16 1.46 12.89
C GLY A 36 -4.13 2.64 11.90
N TYR A 37 -2.94 3.04 11.41
CA TYR A 37 -2.82 4.00 10.32
C TYR A 37 -3.56 3.52 9.05
N ARG A 38 -4.36 4.40 8.44
CA ARG A 38 -5.21 4.09 7.27
C ARG A 38 -4.84 4.96 6.06
N PRO A 39 -3.70 4.69 5.40
CA PRO A 39 -3.35 5.39 4.16
C PRO A 39 -4.18 4.89 2.98
N GLN A 40 -4.19 5.65 1.90
CA GLN A 40 -4.68 5.18 0.61
C GLN A 40 -3.54 4.46 -0.10
N PHE A 41 -3.82 3.25 -0.58
CA PHE A 41 -2.89 2.49 -1.41
C PHE A 41 -3.33 2.61 -2.87
N TYR A 42 -2.37 2.82 -3.76
CA TYR A 42 -2.59 2.85 -5.20
C TYR A 42 -2.05 1.54 -5.80
N PHE A 43 -2.89 0.82 -6.54
CA PHE A 43 -2.62 -0.49 -7.14
C PHE A 43 -3.14 -0.56 -8.58
#